data_AF-K2CVP9-F1
#
_entry.id   AF-K2CVP9-F1
#
_cell.length_a   1.000
_cell.length_b   1.000
_cell.length_c   1.000
_cell.angle_alpha   90.00
_cell.angle_beta   90.00
_cell.angle_gamma   90.00
#
_symmetry.space_group_name_H-M   'P 1'
#
loop_
_entity.id
_entity.type
_entity.pdbx_description
1 polymer ?
#
loop_
_entity_poly.entity_id
_entity_poly.type
_entity_poly.pdbx_seq_one_letter_code
_entity_poly.pdbx_strand_id
1 'polypeptide(L)'
;MMKYQISNIKYQNYKSKIKNFLNFTLSFCILLFTFLILSLQPIYALESTPSADIKSKLEELKKEIASKAAQLKQEVGRKLKDKAYAGKVKSKSDNSLTLAAPSGPKIVSINQDTVFESLIKSKQKLSQKSISLEDNVAALGDADETGVLIARKIVLLPNAKSEKPKTFLWGQIVSTSDKLVTLKDKNSKNITARLPASSKAKINDTVILTGSMDENDIFDTGFVYVMSQGVNLKPKKTATPSAKVASPSAKSTLPSAKPAVKKTN
;
A
#
# COMPACT_ATOMS: atom_id res chain seq x y z
N MET A 1 -105.51 -27.87 12.06
CA MET A 1 -104.13 -28.38 11.87
C MET A 1 -103.77 -28.73 10.41
N MET A 2 -104.71 -29.08 9.52
CA MET A 2 -104.41 -29.58 8.17
C MET A 2 -103.91 -28.52 7.14
N LYS A 3 -104.29 -27.25 7.28
CA LYS A 3 -103.89 -26.16 6.34
C LYS A 3 -102.40 -25.78 6.42
N TYR A 4 -101.73 -25.98 7.57
CA TYR A 4 -100.32 -25.60 7.76
C TYR A 4 -99.34 -26.60 7.13
N GLN A 5 -99.75 -27.87 6.99
CA GLN A 5 -98.94 -28.89 6.32
C GLN A 5 -98.92 -28.69 4.80
N ILE A 6 -100.04 -28.26 4.22
CA ILE A 6 -100.17 -28.04 2.77
C ILE A 6 -99.35 -26.82 2.31
N SER A 7 -99.25 -25.76 3.12
CA SER A 7 -98.43 -24.59 2.80
C SER A 7 -96.92 -24.87 2.86
N ASN A 8 -96.47 -25.68 3.84
CA ASN A 8 -95.07 -26.05 3.98
C ASN A 8 -94.59 -26.95 2.81
N ILE A 9 -95.41 -27.91 2.38
CA ILE A 9 -95.10 -28.78 1.22
C ILE A 9 -95.00 -27.96 -0.08
N LYS A 10 -95.86 -26.95 -0.27
CA LYS A 10 -95.79 -26.04 -1.43
C LYS A 10 -94.52 -25.18 -1.43
N TYR A 11 -94.10 -24.71 -0.25
CA TYR A 11 -92.89 -23.90 -0.09
C TYR A 11 -91.61 -24.70 -0.37
N GLN A 12 -91.52 -25.94 0.11
CA GLN A 12 -90.35 -26.80 -0.16
C GLN A 12 -90.25 -27.18 -1.65
N ASN A 13 -91.37 -27.43 -2.32
CA ASN A 13 -91.39 -27.68 -3.76
C ASN A 13 -90.99 -26.44 -4.58
N TYR A 14 -91.40 -25.24 -4.17
CA TYR A 14 -90.99 -24.00 -4.83
C TYR A 14 -89.50 -23.71 -4.64
N LYS A 15 -88.97 -23.91 -3.42
CA LYS A 15 -87.54 -23.78 -3.11
C LYS A 15 -86.69 -24.77 -3.89
N SER A 16 -87.15 -26.02 -4.06
CA SER A 16 -86.49 -27.03 -4.88
C SER A 16 -86.49 -26.67 -6.37
N LYS A 17 -87.63 -26.18 -6.90
CA LYS A 17 -87.71 -25.72 -8.30
C LYS A 17 -86.81 -24.52 -8.59
N ILE A 18 -86.73 -23.54 -7.68
CA ILE A 18 -85.82 -22.39 -7.84
C ILE A 18 -84.36 -22.84 -7.80
N LYS A 19 -84.00 -23.77 -6.90
CA LYS A 19 -82.63 -24.28 -6.80
C LYS A 19 -82.22 -25.02 -8.08
N ASN A 20 -83.12 -25.82 -8.66
CA ASN A 20 -82.87 -26.51 -9.93
C ASN A 20 -82.81 -25.55 -11.11
N PHE A 21 -83.65 -24.52 -11.13
CA PHE A 21 -83.59 -23.45 -12.16
C PHE A 21 -82.28 -22.66 -12.07
N LEU A 22 -81.84 -22.28 -10.86
CA LEU A 22 -80.59 -21.57 -10.64
C LEU A 22 -79.36 -22.40 -11.06
N ASN A 23 -79.36 -23.70 -10.75
CA ASN A 23 -78.28 -24.62 -11.17
C ASN A 23 -78.27 -24.83 -12.70
N PHE A 24 -79.45 -24.87 -13.33
CA PHE A 24 -79.57 -24.99 -14.79
C PHE A 24 -79.05 -23.74 -15.50
N THR A 25 -79.41 -22.54 -15.02
CA THR A 25 -78.92 -21.27 -15.57
C THR A 25 -77.40 -21.12 -15.38
N LEU A 26 -76.87 -21.54 -14.23
CA LEU A 26 -75.42 -21.53 -13.99
C LEU A 26 -74.67 -22.49 -14.92
N SER A 27 -75.20 -23.70 -15.13
CA SER A 27 -74.61 -24.69 -16.05
C SER A 27 -74.67 -24.22 -17.51
N PHE A 28 -75.77 -23.56 -17.91
CA PHE A 28 -75.91 -22.99 -19.24
C PHE A 28 -74.94 -21.82 -19.47
N CYS A 29 -74.73 -20.94 -18.49
CA CYS A 29 -73.72 -19.88 -18.57
C CYS A 29 -72.28 -20.43 -18.69
N ILE A 30 -71.96 -21.52 -17.99
CA ILE A 30 -70.65 -22.17 -18.08
C ILE A 30 -70.45 -22.82 -19.46
N LEU A 31 -71.50 -23.43 -20.02
CA LEU A 31 -71.48 -23.99 -21.38
C LEU A 31 -71.27 -22.89 -22.44
N LEU A 32 -71.94 -21.75 -22.29
CA LEU A 32 -71.80 -20.62 -23.21
C LEU A 32 -70.40 -19.98 -23.11
N PHE A 33 -69.84 -19.90 -21.90
CA PHE A 33 -68.50 -19.39 -21.67
C PHE A 33 -67.42 -20.32 -22.23
N THR A 34 -67.58 -21.64 -22.09
CA THR A 34 -66.66 -22.62 -22.68
C THR A 34 -66.75 -22.66 -24.21
N PHE A 35 -67.93 -22.48 -24.79
CA PHE A 35 -68.09 -22.34 -26.25
C PHE A 35 -67.45 -21.05 -26.79
N LEU A 36 -67.55 -19.93 -26.06
CA LEU A 36 -66.89 -18.67 -26.41
C LEU A 36 -65.35 -18.76 -26.34
N ILE A 37 -64.80 -19.51 -25.38
CA ILE A 37 -63.34 -19.75 -25.32
C ILE A 37 -62.89 -20.66 -26.47
N LEU A 38 -63.72 -21.63 -26.88
CA LEU A 38 -63.37 -22.54 -27.97
C LEU A 38 -63.47 -21.90 -29.35
N SER A 39 -64.28 -20.85 -29.54
CA SER A 39 -64.31 -20.06 -30.79
C SER A 39 -63.19 -19.02 -30.89
N LEU A 40 -62.46 -18.77 -29.80
CA LEU A 40 -61.24 -17.95 -29.75
C LEU A 40 -59.97 -18.79 -29.97
N GLN A 41 -60.02 -19.78 -30.86
CA GLN A 41 -58.79 -20.40 -31.38
C GLN A 41 -57.92 -19.25 -31.94
N PRO A 42 -56.66 -19.08 -31.49
CA PRO A 42 -55.77 -18.16 -32.16
C PRO A 42 -55.60 -18.68 -33.58
N ILE A 43 -56.05 -17.90 -34.56
CA ILE A 43 -55.61 -18.07 -35.93
C ILE A 43 -54.10 -17.83 -35.89
N TYR A 44 -53.31 -18.90 -35.85
CA TYR A 44 -51.90 -18.83 -36.18
C TYR A 44 -51.83 -18.44 -37.66
N ALA A 45 -51.78 -17.13 -37.92
CA ALA A 45 -51.25 -16.64 -39.17
C ALA A 45 -49.82 -17.19 -39.26
N LEU A 46 -49.60 -18.12 -40.17
CA LEU A 46 -48.27 -18.60 -40.54
C LEU A 46 -47.58 -17.49 -41.37
N GLU A 47 -47.40 -16.31 -40.78
CA GLU A 47 -46.49 -15.33 -41.32
C GLU A 47 -45.08 -15.75 -40.91
N SER A 48 -44.31 -16.17 -41.91
CA SER A 48 -42.86 -16.29 -41.82
C SER A 48 -42.31 -14.91 -41.43
N THR A 49 -42.18 -14.66 -40.13
CA THR A 49 -41.68 -13.40 -39.57
C THR A 49 -40.15 -13.51 -39.44
N PRO A 50 -39.36 -12.77 -40.24
CA PRO A 50 -37.89 -12.82 -40.17
C PRO A 50 -37.32 -12.40 -38.81
N SER A 51 -38.13 -11.76 -37.96
CA SER A 51 -37.73 -11.19 -36.67
C SER A 51 -37.42 -12.22 -35.57
N ALA A 52 -38.01 -13.42 -35.61
CA ALA A 52 -37.71 -14.45 -34.62
C ALA A 52 -36.31 -15.05 -34.83
N ASP A 53 -35.93 -15.30 -36.09
CA ASP A 53 -34.61 -15.79 -36.48
C ASP A 53 -33.51 -14.75 -36.24
N ILE A 54 -33.77 -13.47 -36.54
CA ILE A 54 -32.79 -12.40 -36.32
C ILE A 54 -32.51 -12.20 -34.82
N LYS A 55 -33.55 -12.25 -33.98
CA LYS A 55 -33.39 -12.11 -32.53
C LYS A 55 -32.67 -13.32 -31.92
N SER A 56 -32.99 -14.53 -32.38
CA SER A 56 -32.28 -15.75 -31.95
C SER A 56 -30.81 -15.72 -32.37
N LYS A 57 -30.50 -15.37 -33.62
CA LYS A 57 -29.12 -15.21 -34.11
C LYS A 57 -28.36 -14.11 -33.35
N LEU A 58 -29.00 -13.01 -32.99
CA LEU A 58 -28.37 -11.94 -32.21
C LEU A 58 -28.01 -12.40 -30.79
N GLU A 59 -28.89 -13.17 -30.14
CA GLU A 59 -28.60 -13.73 -28.81
C GLU A 59 -27.52 -14.82 -28.87
N GLU A 60 -27.49 -15.64 -29.92
CA GLU A 60 -26.42 -16.61 -30.19
C GLU A 60 -25.06 -15.89 -30.37
N LEU A 61 -25.02 -14.83 -31.18
CA LEU A 61 -23.82 -14.03 -31.40
C LEU A 61 -23.37 -13.30 -30.12
N LYS A 62 -24.29 -12.76 -29.33
CA LYS A 62 -23.95 -12.17 -28.01
C LYS A 62 -23.35 -13.22 -27.08
N LYS A 63 -23.92 -14.41 -27.04
CA LYS A 63 -23.43 -15.52 -26.22
C LYS A 63 -22.05 -16.00 -26.70
N GLU A 64 -21.84 -16.09 -28.00
CA GLU A 64 -20.56 -16.49 -28.58
C GLU A 64 -19.47 -15.41 -28.36
N ILE A 65 -19.80 -14.13 -28.55
CA ILE A 65 -18.90 -13.00 -28.25
C ILE A 65 -18.57 -12.95 -26.76
N ALA A 66 -19.56 -13.14 -25.88
CA ALA A 66 -19.33 -13.19 -24.44
C ALA A 66 -18.44 -14.37 -24.04
N SER A 67 -18.67 -15.54 -24.64
CA SER A 67 -17.84 -16.74 -24.44
C SER A 67 -16.41 -16.54 -24.93
N LYS A 68 -16.22 -16.03 -26.16
CA LYS A 68 -14.90 -15.71 -26.71
C LYS A 68 -14.21 -14.61 -25.92
N ALA A 69 -14.93 -13.58 -25.45
CA ALA A 69 -14.36 -12.53 -24.61
C ALA A 69 -13.96 -13.05 -23.22
N ALA A 70 -14.73 -13.97 -22.63
CA ALA A 70 -14.37 -14.63 -21.37
C ALA A 70 -13.13 -15.52 -21.54
N GLN A 71 -13.09 -16.33 -22.60
CA GLN A 71 -11.93 -17.16 -22.96
C GLN A 71 -10.70 -16.30 -23.24
N LEU A 72 -10.84 -15.20 -23.98
CA LEU A 72 -9.73 -14.27 -24.27
C LEU A 72 -9.24 -13.58 -23.00
N LYS A 73 -10.14 -13.13 -22.11
CA LYS A 73 -9.76 -12.55 -20.81
C LYS A 73 -9.05 -13.57 -19.92
N GLN A 74 -9.47 -14.83 -19.95
CA GLN A 74 -8.86 -15.91 -19.18
C GLN A 74 -7.46 -16.25 -19.73
N GLU A 75 -7.32 -16.36 -21.05
CA GLU A 75 -6.07 -16.68 -21.73
C GLU A 75 -5.05 -15.53 -21.61
N VAL A 76 -5.47 -14.28 -21.85
CA VAL A 76 -4.63 -13.10 -21.66
C VAL A 76 -4.27 -12.91 -20.19
N GLY A 77 -5.22 -13.16 -19.28
CA GLY A 77 -4.98 -13.15 -17.84
C GLY A 77 -3.90 -14.15 -17.41
N ARG A 78 -3.92 -15.38 -17.95
CA ARG A 78 -2.88 -16.40 -17.73
C ARG A 78 -1.54 -15.96 -18.32
N LYS A 79 -1.51 -15.54 -19.59
CA LYS A 79 -0.26 -15.14 -20.26
C LYS A 79 0.41 -13.90 -19.67
N LEU A 80 -0.32 -13.01 -19.00
CA LEU A 80 0.24 -11.79 -18.41
C LEU A 80 0.53 -11.91 -16.90
N LYS A 81 -0.21 -12.72 -16.13
CA LYS A 81 -0.03 -12.81 -14.66
C LYS A 81 1.14 -13.70 -14.24
N ASP A 82 1.52 -14.66 -15.06
CA ASP A 82 2.45 -15.72 -14.66
C ASP A 82 3.91 -15.44 -15.00
N LYS A 83 4.23 -14.18 -15.35
CA LYS A 83 5.56 -13.82 -15.85
C LYS A 83 6.50 -13.18 -14.84
N ALA A 84 5.96 -12.58 -13.78
CA ALA A 84 6.77 -11.83 -12.84
C ALA A 84 6.14 -11.77 -11.44
N TYR A 85 6.91 -12.14 -10.41
CA TYR A 85 6.59 -11.90 -9.01
C TYR A 85 7.54 -10.85 -8.45
N ALA A 86 6.97 -9.76 -7.93
CA ALA A 86 7.72 -8.73 -7.23
C ALA A 86 7.28 -8.66 -5.77
N GLY A 87 8.24 -8.61 -4.86
CA GLY A 87 7.96 -8.57 -3.45
C GLY A 87 9.20 -8.61 -2.59
N LYS A 88 8.96 -8.66 -1.28
CA LYS A 88 10.02 -8.65 -0.29
C LYS A 88 10.39 -10.08 0.13
N VAL A 89 11.68 -10.41 0.19
CA VAL A 89 12.15 -11.74 0.59
C VAL A 89 11.86 -11.97 2.08
N LYS A 90 11.03 -12.97 2.39
CA LYS A 90 10.66 -13.39 3.75
C LYS A 90 11.38 -14.65 4.20
N SER A 91 11.66 -15.56 3.29
CA SER A 91 12.50 -16.73 3.55
C SER A 91 13.27 -17.10 2.30
N LYS A 92 14.43 -17.73 2.49
CA LYS A 92 15.23 -18.31 1.41
C LYS A 92 15.71 -19.71 1.79
N SER A 93 15.76 -20.57 0.80
CA SER A 93 16.47 -21.86 0.82
C SER A 93 17.56 -21.85 -0.25
N ASP A 94 18.22 -22.98 -0.48
CA ASP A 94 19.24 -23.11 -1.52
C ASP A 94 18.66 -23.03 -2.95
N ASN A 95 17.38 -23.37 -3.15
CA ASN A 95 16.74 -23.41 -4.47
C ASN A 95 15.39 -22.69 -4.50
N SER A 96 15.03 -21.95 -3.44
CA SER A 96 13.77 -21.21 -3.43
C SER A 96 13.81 -19.91 -2.63
N LEU A 97 12.97 -18.96 -3.03
CA LEU A 97 12.68 -17.73 -2.30
C LEU A 97 11.18 -17.63 -2.03
N THR A 98 10.82 -17.21 -0.82
CA THR A 98 9.43 -16.82 -0.53
C THR A 98 9.36 -15.31 -0.47
N LEU A 99 8.55 -14.73 -1.35
CA LEU A 99 8.30 -13.30 -1.45
C LEU A 99 6.97 -12.94 -0.78
N ALA A 100 6.98 -11.90 0.05
CA ALA A 100 5.77 -11.18 0.42
C ALA A 100 5.43 -10.20 -0.70
N ALA A 101 4.49 -10.60 -1.57
CA ALA A 101 3.93 -9.74 -2.60
C ALA A 101 2.62 -9.10 -2.13
N PRO A 102 2.17 -7.98 -2.75
CA PRO A 102 0.88 -7.35 -2.41
C PRO A 102 -0.32 -8.30 -2.58
N SER A 103 -0.22 -9.27 -3.49
CA SER A 103 -1.24 -10.29 -3.73
C SER A 103 -1.21 -11.47 -2.76
N GLY A 104 -0.32 -11.44 -1.75
CA GLY A 104 -0.08 -12.55 -0.84
C GLY A 104 1.31 -13.20 -1.00
N PRO A 105 1.64 -14.20 -0.18
CA PRO A 105 2.92 -14.89 -0.25
C PRO A 105 3.07 -15.63 -1.59
N LYS A 106 4.25 -15.51 -2.21
CA LYS A 106 4.60 -16.13 -3.49
C LYS A 106 5.90 -16.90 -3.36
N ILE A 107 5.94 -18.10 -3.95
CA ILE A 107 7.14 -18.96 -3.94
C ILE A 107 7.80 -18.86 -5.31
N VAL A 108 9.12 -18.71 -5.29
CA VAL A 108 9.98 -18.65 -6.47
C VAL A 108 10.99 -19.78 -6.39
N SER A 109 11.03 -20.64 -7.40
CA SER A 109 12.02 -21.70 -7.56
C SER A 109 13.21 -21.18 -8.36
N ILE A 110 14.41 -21.53 -7.93
CA ILE A 110 15.68 -21.12 -8.51
C ILE A 110 16.43 -22.36 -9.00
N ASN A 111 16.96 -22.27 -10.20
CA ASN A 111 17.76 -23.32 -10.82
C ASN A 111 19.09 -22.76 -11.35
N GLN A 112 19.87 -23.62 -12.01
CA GLN A 112 21.18 -23.25 -12.56
C GLN A 112 21.07 -22.26 -13.73
N ASP A 113 19.91 -22.18 -14.38
CA ASP A 113 19.65 -21.29 -15.50
C ASP A 113 19.15 -19.91 -15.05
N THR A 114 18.91 -19.71 -13.76
CA THR A 114 18.43 -18.44 -13.22
C THR A 114 19.53 -17.38 -13.27
N VAL A 115 19.28 -16.31 -14.04
CA VAL A 115 20.19 -15.16 -14.14
C VAL A 115 19.91 -14.16 -13.01
N PHE A 116 20.96 -13.69 -12.34
CA PHE A 116 20.86 -12.70 -11.26
C PHE A 116 21.36 -11.33 -11.73
N GLU A 117 20.52 -10.31 -11.59
CA GLU A 117 20.83 -8.92 -11.95
C GLU A 117 20.50 -7.98 -10.78
N SER A 118 21.20 -6.84 -10.70
CA SER A 118 20.91 -5.81 -9.72
C SER A 118 20.62 -4.49 -10.43
N LEU A 119 19.52 -3.84 -10.05
CA LEU A 119 19.27 -2.45 -10.43
C LEU A 119 19.97 -1.47 -9.48
N ILE A 120 20.52 -1.97 -8.37
CA ILE A 120 21.39 -1.19 -7.49
C ILE A 120 22.77 -1.15 -8.14
N LYS A 121 23.40 0.03 -8.17
CA LYS A 121 24.79 0.20 -8.67
C LYS A 121 25.76 -0.56 -7.76
N SER A 122 25.91 -1.86 -7.97
CA SER A 122 26.92 -2.70 -7.34
C SER A 122 27.76 -3.37 -8.41
N LYS A 123 29.09 -3.31 -8.26
CA LYS A 123 30.05 -3.99 -9.14
C LYS A 123 30.17 -5.50 -8.83
N GLN A 124 29.47 -5.99 -7.81
CA GLN A 124 29.54 -7.40 -7.43
C GLN A 124 28.59 -8.26 -8.25
N LYS A 125 29.07 -9.43 -8.66
CA LYS A 125 28.27 -10.46 -9.31
C LYS A 125 27.19 -10.94 -8.34
N LEU A 126 25.93 -10.64 -8.64
CA LEU A 126 24.80 -11.03 -7.81
C LEU A 126 24.62 -12.57 -7.89
N SER A 127 24.27 -13.18 -6.78
CA SER A 127 23.90 -14.59 -6.67
C SER A 127 22.80 -14.77 -5.64
N GLN A 128 22.20 -15.96 -5.55
CA GLN A 128 21.21 -16.24 -4.51
C GLN A 128 21.74 -16.03 -3.09
N LYS A 129 23.03 -16.25 -2.86
CA LYS A 129 23.66 -16.02 -1.55
C LYS A 129 23.70 -14.55 -1.17
N SER A 130 23.86 -13.64 -2.14
CA SER A 130 23.89 -12.19 -1.89
C SER A 130 22.51 -11.58 -1.63
N ILE A 131 21.42 -12.30 -1.92
CA ILE A 131 20.07 -11.85 -1.59
C ILE A 131 19.86 -12.05 -0.09
N SER A 132 19.54 -10.96 0.61
CA SER A 132 19.27 -10.96 2.04
C SER A 132 17.78 -11.04 2.32
N LEU A 133 17.44 -11.38 3.57
CA LEU A 133 16.07 -11.22 4.05
C LEU A 133 15.70 -9.73 4.03
N GLU A 134 14.41 -9.44 3.84
CA GLU A 134 13.85 -8.10 3.70
C GLU A 134 14.26 -7.30 2.45
N ASP A 135 15.07 -7.87 1.56
CA ASP A 135 15.37 -7.29 0.24
C ASP A 135 14.13 -7.31 -0.66
N ASN A 136 13.99 -6.28 -1.50
CA ASN A 136 12.96 -6.25 -2.53
C ASN A 136 13.51 -6.84 -3.83
N VAL A 137 12.80 -7.83 -4.37
CA VAL A 137 13.24 -8.59 -5.54
C VAL A 137 12.09 -8.72 -6.52
N ALA A 138 12.41 -8.68 -7.81
CA ALA A 138 11.52 -9.07 -8.90
C ALA A 138 12.06 -10.36 -9.54
N ALA A 139 11.30 -11.45 -9.41
CA ALA A 139 11.55 -12.71 -10.08
C ALA A 139 10.73 -12.78 -11.36
N LEU A 140 11.39 -13.02 -12.48
CA LEU A 140 10.84 -13.14 -13.82
C LEU A 140 10.97 -14.59 -14.27
N GLY A 141 9.90 -15.17 -14.77
CA GLY A 141 9.87 -16.59 -15.08
C GLY A 141 8.53 -17.04 -15.58
N ASP A 142 8.27 -18.32 -15.46
CA ASP A 142 6.96 -18.90 -15.76
C ASP A 142 6.42 -19.53 -14.47
N ALA A 143 5.20 -19.15 -14.09
CA ALA A 143 4.50 -19.78 -12.96
C ALA A 143 3.79 -21.06 -13.39
N ASP A 144 3.89 -22.08 -12.55
CA ASP A 144 3.15 -23.33 -12.73
C ASP A 144 1.69 -23.22 -12.26
N GLU A 145 0.91 -24.28 -12.45
CA GLU A 145 -0.49 -24.34 -12.03
C GLU A 145 -0.68 -24.23 -10.51
N THR A 146 0.39 -24.45 -9.73
CA THR A 146 0.40 -24.32 -8.26
C THR A 146 0.73 -22.91 -7.79
N GLY A 147 1.12 -22.02 -8.71
CA GLY A 147 1.53 -20.65 -8.41
C GLY A 147 2.98 -20.52 -7.93
N VAL A 148 3.82 -21.53 -8.16
CA VAL A 148 5.27 -21.46 -7.96
C VAL A 148 5.90 -20.96 -9.25
N LEU A 149 6.68 -19.87 -9.15
CA LEU A 149 7.37 -19.29 -10.31
C LEU A 149 8.75 -19.88 -10.48
N ILE A 150 9.01 -20.51 -11.62
CA ILE A 150 10.33 -21.00 -12.01
C ILE A 150 11.10 -19.80 -12.59
N ALA A 151 12.06 -19.27 -11.82
CA ALA A 151 12.75 -18.04 -12.18
C ALA A 151 13.76 -18.27 -13.29
N ARG A 152 13.60 -17.53 -14.40
CA ARG A 152 14.61 -17.38 -15.44
C ARG A 152 15.54 -16.21 -15.14
N LYS A 153 15.02 -15.18 -14.48
CA LYS A 153 15.80 -14.00 -14.06
C LYS A 153 15.32 -13.49 -12.71
N ILE A 154 16.24 -13.11 -11.84
CA ILE A 154 15.97 -12.48 -10.55
C ILE A 154 16.69 -11.14 -10.50
N VAL A 155 15.91 -10.09 -10.24
CA VAL A 155 16.39 -8.71 -10.21
C VAL A 155 16.27 -8.15 -8.81
N LEU A 156 17.39 -7.74 -8.22
CA LEU A 156 17.41 -7.00 -6.96
C LEU A 156 16.95 -5.56 -7.22
N LEU A 157 15.85 -5.16 -6.58
CA LEU A 157 15.26 -3.83 -6.70
C LEU A 157 15.87 -2.87 -5.67
N PRO A 158 16.04 -1.58 -6.01
CA PRO A 158 16.41 -0.57 -5.03
C PRO A 158 15.36 -0.52 -3.93
N ASN A 159 15.79 -0.72 -2.68
CA ASN A 159 14.89 -0.65 -1.55
C ASN A 159 14.61 0.82 -1.22
N ALA A 160 13.34 1.23 -1.29
CA ALA A 160 12.93 2.59 -0.93
C ALA A 160 13.31 2.98 0.52
N LYS A 161 13.59 2.00 1.40
CA LYS A 161 14.05 2.23 2.77
C LYS A 161 15.57 2.36 2.92
N SER A 162 16.35 1.99 1.91
CA SER A 162 17.82 1.95 2.02
C SER A 162 18.47 3.27 1.57
N GLU A 163 17.71 4.14 0.90
CA GLU A 163 18.09 5.55 0.81
C GLU A 163 17.73 6.25 2.12
N LYS A 164 18.73 6.40 2.98
CA LYS A 164 18.62 7.23 4.18
C LYS A 164 18.05 8.60 3.78
N PRO A 165 17.12 9.18 4.56
CA PRO A 165 16.47 10.42 4.19
C PRO A 165 17.54 11.48 3.95
N LYS A 166 17.57 12.01 2.72
CA LYS A 166 18.48 13.10 2.39
C LYS A 166 18.05 14.31 3.19
N THR A 167 18.92 14.80 4.05
CA THR A 167 18.75 16.03 4.80
C THR A 167 19.85 17.01 4.42
N PHE A 168 19.73 18.24 4.91
CA PHE A 168 20.76 19.26 4.73
C PHE A 168 21.30 19.69 6.09
N LEU A 169 22.60 19.97 6.13
CA LEU A 169 23.27 20.61 7.25
C LEU A 169 23.75 21.97 6.80
N TRP A 170 23.54 22.98 7.63
CA TRP A 170 24.09 24.31 7.43
C TRP A 170 24.89 24.69 8.67
N GLY A 171 26.19 24.94 8.49
CA GLY A 171 27.04 25.35 9.60
C GLY A 171 28.35 25.94 9.14
N GLN A 172 29.17 26.32 10.10
CA GLN A 172 30.54 26.77 9.88
C GLN A 172 31.51 25.64 10.19
N ILE A 173 32.52 25.44 9.34
CA ILE A 173 33.57 24.44 9.58
C ILE A 173 34.47 24.93 10.71
N VAL A 174 34.46 24.22 11.85
CA VAL A 174 35.28 24.55 13.03
C VAL A 174 36.59 23.76 13.09
N SER A 175 36.60 22.55 12.54
CA SER A 175 37.82 21.75 12.42
C SER A 175 37.76 20.82 11.22
N THR A 176 38.93 20.43 10.73
CA THR A 176 39.09 19.50 9.61
C THR A 176 40.13 18.46 9.99
N SER A 177 39.82 17.19 9.80
CA SER A 177 40.71 16.04 10.02
C SER A 177 40.59 15.12 8.80
N ASP A 178 41.59 15.16 7.93
CA ASP A 178 41.66 14.47 6.63
C ASP A 178 40.38 14.62 5.78
N LYS A 179 39.45 13.66 5.91
CA LYS A 179 38.20 13.58 5.15
C LYS A 179 36.95 13.93 5.97
N LEU A 180 37.13 14.15 7.27
CA LEU A 180 36.08 14.50 8.21
C LEU A 180 36.19 15.98 8.58
N VAL A 181 35.07 16.66 8.62
CA VAL A 181 34.97 18.04 9.07
C VAL A 181 33.95 18.14 10.18
N THR A 182 34.26 18.92 11.20
CA THR A 182 33.30 19.25 12.25
C THR A 182 32.66 20.57 11.88
N LEU A 183 31.34 20.56 11.75
CA LEU A 183 30.53 21.75 11.54
C LEU A 183 29.88 22.16 12.84
N LYS A 184 29.82 23.47 13.07
CA LYS A 184 28.97 24.07 14.09
C LYS A 184 27.71 24.57 13.44
N ASP A 185 26.58 23.97 13.78
CA ASP A 185 25.25 24.37 13.34
C ASP A 185 24.83 25.69 14.04
N LYS A 186 23.76 26.34 13.55
CA LYS A 186 23.15 27.55 14.12
C LYS A 186 22.82 27.42 15.60
N ASN A 187 22.47 26.22 16.04
CA ASN A 187 22.18 25.89 17.43
C ASN A 187 23.45 25.65 18.27
N SER A 188 24.63 25.98 17.75
CA SER A 188 25.94 25.71 18.36
C SER A 188 26.25 24.23 18.62
N LYS A 189 25.51 23.31 18.00
CA LYS A 189 25.77 21.87 18.03
C LYS A 189 26.90 21.54 17.05
N ASN A 190 27.87 20.74 17.50
CA ASN A 190 28.92 20.20 16.65
C ASN A 190 28.44 18.92 15.97
N ILE A 191 28.58 18.84 14.64
CA ILE A 191 28.20 17.68 13.82
C ILE A 191 29.39 17.32 12.93
N THR A 192 29.75 16.04 12.88
CA THR A 192 30.82 15.56 12.02
C THR A 192 30.25 15.21 10.65
N ALA A 193 30.89 15.68 9.58
CA ALA A 193 30.52 15.34 8.21
C ALA A 193 31.73 14.85 7.42
N ARG A 194 31.49 13.95 6.47
CA ARG A 194 32.48 13.54 5.49
C ARG A 194 32.33 14.39 4.24
N LEU A 195 33.41 15.05 3.81
CA LEU A 195 33.42 15.82 2.57
C LEU A 195 33.93 14.97 1.40
N PRO A 196 33.39 15.17 0.18
CA PRO A 196 33.97 14.59 -1.03
C PRO A 196 35.36 15.17 -1.29
N ALA A 197 36.25 14.37 -1.88
CA ALA A 197 37.63 14.77 -2.16
C ALA A 197 37.75 16.00 -3.10
N SER A 198 36.70 16.30 -3.87
CA SER A 198 36.61 17.46 -4.75
C SER A 198 36.20 18.76 -4.03
N SER A 199 35.87 18.70 -2.74
CA SER A 199 35.45 19.87 -1.97
C SER A 199 36.61 20.85 -1.77
N LYS A 200 36.34 22.14 -1.99
CA LYS A 200 37.28 23.24 -1.71
C LYS A 200 37.01 23.93 -0.37
N ALA A 201 36.14 23.36 0.47
CA ALA A 201 35.75 23.96 1.73
C ALA A 201 36.94 24.04 2.71
N LYS A 202 37.11 25.18 3.37
CA LYS A 202 38.18 25.45 4.34
C LYS A 202 37.61 25.68 5.74
N ILE A 203 38.49 25.62 6.73
CA ILE A 203 38.18 26.04 8.10
C ILE A 203 37.63 27.48 8.06
N ASN A 204 36.60 27.74 8.87
CA ASN A 204 35.81 28.98 8.94
C ASN A 204 34.86 29.26 7.78
N ASP A 205 34.82 28.44 6.72
CA ASP A 205 33.81 28.60 5.68
C ASP A 205 32.42 28.23 6.22
N THR A 206 31.42 28.98 5.79
CA THR A 206 30.02 28.59 5.96
C THR A 206 29.66 27.66 4.82
N VAL A 207 29.12 26.48 5.12
CA VAL A 207 28.76 25.49 4.10
C VAL A 207 27.34 25.00 4.28
N ILE A 208 26.71 24.65 3.15
CA ILE A 208 25.50 23.83 3.11
C ILE A 208 25.89 22.48 2.54
N LEU A 209 25.67 21.43 3.32
CA LEU A 209 25.93 20.05 2.94
C LEU A 209 24.60 19.35 2.75
N THR A 210 24.42 18.61 1.65
CA THR A 210 23.26 17.72 1.49
C THR A 210 23.72 16.29 1.43
N GLY A 211 23.03 15.41 2.14
CA GLY A 211 23.52 14.07 2.39
C GLY A 211 22.66 13.31 3.37
N SER A 212 23.21 12.25 3.93
CA SER A 212 22.51 11.38 4.88
C SER A 212 23.42 11.05 6.06
N MET A 213 22.81 10.88 7.24
CA MET A 213 23.56 10.43 8.41
C MET A 213 23.97 8.96 8.26
N ASP A 214 25.24 8.63 8.48
CA ASP A 214 25.69 7.25 8.52
C ASP A 214 25.27 6.55 9.84
N GLU A 215 25.66 5.29 10.05
CA GLU A 215 25.32 4.55 11.28
C GLU A 215 26.15 5.00 12.51
N ASN A 216 27.21 5.80 12.29
CA ASN A 216 28.13 6.30 13.31
C ASN A 216 27.92 7.80 13.60
N ASP A 217 26.74 8.34 13.28
CA ASP A 217 26.41 9.77 13.37
C ASP A 217 27.35 10.69 12.55
N ILE A 218 27.97 10.18 11.49
CA ILE A 218 28.76 10.96 10.54
C ILE A 218 27.89 11.29 9.34
N PHE A 219 27.78 12.57 9.01
CA PHE A 219 27.02 13.03 7.87
C PHE A 219 27.77 12.78 6.55
N ASP A 220 27.31 11.82 5.75
CA ASP A 220 27.91 11.54 4.45
C ASP A 220 27.38 12.51 3.38
N THR A 221 28.27 13.32 2.82
CA THR A 221 27.89 14.46 1.98
C THR A 221 27.94 14.11 0.50
N GLY A 222 26.80 14.22 -0.19
CA GLY A 222 26.72 14.08 -1.65
C GLY A 222 26.98 15.37 -2.41
N PHE A 223 26.66 16.52 -1.81
CA PHE A 223 26.87 17.83 -2.42
C PHE A 223 27.27 18.87 -1.37
N VAL A 224 28.24 19.70 -1.73
CA VAL A 224 28.83 20.74 -0.87
C VAL A 224 28.65 22.08 -1.56
N TYR A 225 27.97 23.01 -0.89
CA TYR A 225 27.94 24.41 -1.27
C TYR A 225 28.77 25.23 -0.27
N VAL A 226 29.78 25.94 -0.76
CA VAL A 226 30.67 26.76 0.06
C VAL A 226 30.30 28.23 -0.11
N MET A 227 29.85 28.85 0.98
CA MET A 227 29.73 30.29 1.08
C MET A 227 31.06 30.82 1.60
N SER A 228 31.97 31.15 0.70
CA SER A 228 33.24 31.79 1.04
C SER A 228 32.94 33.09 1.79
N GLN A 229 33.38 33.20 3.04
CA GLN A 229 33.10 34.38 3.84
C GLN A 229 33.91 35.58 3.33
N GLY A 230 33.21 36.50 2.65
CA GLY A 230 33.55 37.93 2.67
C GLY A 230 33.06 38.64 3.93
N VAL A 231 32.51 37.93 4.92
CA VAL A 231 31.93 38.53 6.13
C VAL A 231 32.38 37.79 7.36
N ASN A 232 33.44 38.34 7.99
CA ASN A 232 33.89 38.03 9.33
C ASN A 232 32.70 37.92 10.31
N LEU A 233 32.30 36.70 10.69
CA LEU A 233 31.53 36.49 11.92
C LEU A 233 32.50 36.62 13.11
N LYS A 234 32.96 37.86 13.38
CA LYS A 234 33.65 38.14 14.64
C LYS A 234 32.68 37.83 15.77
N PRO A 235 33.08 37.05 16.80
CA PRO A 235 32.28 36.93 17.99
C PRO A 235 32.08 38.33 18.59
N LYS A 236 30.83 38.76 18.70
CA LYS A 236 30.47 39.96 19.46
C LYS A 236 30.94 39.71 20.89
N LYS A 237 31.98 40.43 21.33
CA LYS A 237 32.39 40.46 22.74
C LYS A 237 31.16 40.86 23.55
N THR A 238 30.56 39.91 24.25
CA THR A 238 29.63 40.19 25.33
C THR A 238 30.44 40.87 26.43
N ALA A 239 30.12 42.12 26.73
CA ALA A 239 30.73 42.84 27.83
C ALA A 239 30.35 42.15 29.15
N THR A 240 31.37 41.71 29.90
CA THR A 240 31.23 41.31 31.30
C THR A 240 30.84 42.55 32.11
N PRO A 241 29.73 42.55 32.86
CA PRO A 241 29.47 43.62 33.81
C PRO A 241 30.35 43.39 35.04
N SER A 242 31.48 44.09 35.10
CA SER A 242 32.12 44.42 36.38
C SER A 242 31.31 45.54 37.03
N ALA A 243 30.43 45.18 37.97
CA ALA A 243 29.90 46.12 38.95
C ALA A 243 30.04 45.47 40.33
N LYS A 244 31.21 45.67 40.93
CA LYS A 244 31.48 45.45 42.36
C LYS A 244 30.66 46.49 43.14
N VAL A 245 29.45 46.12 43.56
CA VAL A 245 28.73 46.87 44.59
C VAL A 245 29.26 46.42 45.93
N ALA A 246 30.03 47.28 46.58
CA ALA A 246 30.34 47.14 47.99
C ALA A 246 29.05 47.32 48.79
N SER A 247 28.72 46.35 49.64
CA SER A 247 27.71 46.50 50.69
C SER A 247 28.34 46.05 52.02
N PRO A 248 28.18 46.83 53.10
CA PRO A 248 28.95 46.67 54.33
C PRO A 248 28.41 45.52 55.19
N SER A 249 29.29 44.60 55.59
CA SER A 249 28.95 43.52 56.50
C SER A 249 28.88 44.02 57.95
N ALA A 250 27.67 44.04 58.50
CA ALA A 250 27.42 44.24 59.91
C ALA A 250 27.75 42.96 60.72
N LYS A 251 28.75 43.10 61.59
CA LYS A 251 28.84 42.63 62.99
C LYS A 251 28.32 41.23 63.39
N SER A 252 29.29 40.41 63.81
CA SER A 252 29.32 39.59 65.05
C SER A 252 28.49 38.31 65.15
N THR A 253 29.17 37.17 65.34
CA THR A 253 29.08 36.27 66.51
C THR A 253 30.09 35.10 66.35
N LEU A 254 31.13 35.05 67.20
CA LEU A 254 31.38 34.08 68.30
C LEU A 254 32.37 32.94 67.89
N PRO A 255 33.03 32.22 68.84
CA PRO A 255 34.48 32.04 68.83
C PRO A 255 34.91 30.56 68.88
N SER A 256 36.14 30.25 68.49
CA SER A 256 36.94 29.21 69.16
C SER A 256 38.30 29.11 68.50
N ALA A 257 39.32 29.54 69.23
CA ALA A 257 40.71 29.21 68.94
C ALA A 257 41.41 28.81 70.24
N LYS A 258 41.89 27.57 70.30
CA LYS A 258 43.05 27.10 71.07
C LYS A 258 43.35 25.64 70.69
N PRO A 259 44.59 25.14 70.89
CA PRO A 259 45.91 25.67 70.54
C PRO A 259 46.82 24.61 69.87
N ALA A 260 47.94 25.03 69.24
CA ALA A 260 49.22 24.30 69.25
C ALA A 260 50.34 25.22 68.70
N VAL A 261 51.24 25.78 69.54
CA VAL A 261 52.59 25.25 69.92
C VAL A 261 53.62 25.42 68.76
N LYS A 262 54.51 26.43 68.83
CA LYS A 262 55.93 26.45 69.31
C LYS A 262 56.89 25.81 68.27
N LYS A 263 58.03 26.36 67.82
CA LYS A 263 59.19 27.08 68.41
C LYS A 263 59.91 27.86 67.27
N THR A 264 60.27 29.14 67.41
CA THR A 264 61.58 29.73 67.82
C THR A 264 62.84 29.20 67.13
N ASN A 265 63.56 30.16 66.53
CA ASN A 265 65.01 30.34 66.28
C ASN A 265 65.85 29.13 65.90
#